data_AF-A0A316P0E0-F1
#
_entry.id   AF-A0A316P0E0-F1
#
_cell.length_a   1.000
_cell.length_b   1.000
_cell.length_c   1.000
_cell.angle_alpha   90.00
_cell.angle_beta   90.00
_cell.angle_gamma   90.00
#
_symmetry.space_group_name_H-M   'P 1'
#
loop_
_entity.id
_entity.type
_entity.pdbx_description
1 polymer ?
#
loop_
_entity_poly.entity_id
_entity_poly.type
_entity_poly.pdbx_seq_one_letter_code
_entity_poly.pdbx_strand_id
1 'polypeptide(L)'
;MRAKVFGRLELLEEYGSQIGMPFSRHLEDGIFELRLAQGGNTVRILYFFAVGRTIVLTHGFVKKTRRTPAREIERAKRLRGDWKQRHE
;
A
#
# COMPACT_ATOMS: atom_id res chain seq x y z
N MET A 1 -10.33 -12.19 7.90
CA MET A 1 -9.32 -11.44 7.15
C MET A 1 -9.79 -11.02 5.76
N ARG A 2 -10.20 -11.96 4.88
CA ARG A 2 -10.54 -11.68 3.47
C ARG A 2 -11.54 -10.53 3.27
N ALA A 3 -12.73 -10.58 3.88
CA ALA A 3 -13.78 -9.56 3.69
C ALA A 3 -13.32 -8.12 4.04
N LYS A 4 -12.54 -7.94 5.11
CA LYS A 4 -12.01 -6.62 5.47
C LYS A 4 -10.89 -6.16 4.54
N VAL A 5 -10.11 -7.06 3.95
CA VAL A 5 -9.11 -6.70 2.92
C VAL A 5 -9.84 -6.18 1.69
N PHE A 6 -10.83 -6.92 1.19
CA PHE A 6 -11.65 -6.49 0.05
C PHE A 6 -12.28 -5.11 0.31
N GLY A 7 -12.92 -4.89 1.45
CA GLY A 7 -13.48 -3.57 1.75
C GLY A 7 -12.46 -2.43 1.83
N ARG A 8 -11.17 -2.69 2.16
CA ARG A 8 -10.14 -1.63 2.04
C ARG A 8 -9.70 -1.41 0.60
N LEU A 9 -9.68 -2.45 -0.21
CA LEU A 9 -9.33 -2.34 -1.62
C LEU A 9 -10.43 -1.57 -2.37
N GLU A 10 -11.70 -1.85 -2.07
CA GLU A 10 -12.85 -1.11 -2.61
C GLU A 10 -12.76 0.39 -2.27
N LEU A 11 -12.50 0.74 -1.00
CA LEU A 11 -12.30 2.14 -0.62
C LEU A 11 -11.08 2.77 -1.32
N LEU A 12 -10.01 2.00 -1.55
CA LEU A 12 -8.83 2.50 -2.24
C LEU A 12 -9.10 2.72 -3.73
N GLU A 13 -9.90 1.86 -4.34
CA GLU A 13 -10.35 1.99 -5.73
C GLU A 13 -11.29 3.19 -5.90
N GLU A 14 -12.25 3.36 -4.99
CA GLU A 14 -13.24 4.44 -5.03
C GLU A 14 -12.60 5.82 -4.81
N TYR A 15 -11.79 5.97 -3.77
CA TYR A 15 -11.25 7.27 -3.36
C TYR A 15 -9.84 7.55 -3.90
N GLY A 16 -9.10 6.53 -4.36
CA GLY A 16 -7.76 6.70 -4.91
C GLY A 16 -6.82 7.48 -4.00
N SER A 17 -6.30 8.61 -4.49
CA SER A 17 -5.40 9.50 -3.73
C SER A 17 -6.08 10.24 -2.58
N GLN A 18 -7.41 10.30 -2.55
CA GLN A 18 -8.18 10.99 -1.53
C GLN A 18 -8.47 10.15 -0.28
N ILE A 19 -8.22 8.83 -0.33
CA ILE A 19 -8.59 7.90 0.76
C ILE A 19 -8.00 8.33 2.13
N GLY A 20 -6.78 8.87 2.15
CA GLY A 20 -6.16 9.50 3.31
C GLY A 20 -6.13 8.66 4.60
N MET A 21 -5.80 9.30 5.73
CA MET A 21 -5.88 8.66 7.05
C MET A 21 -7.36 8.48 7.47
N PRO A 22 -7.71 7.40 8.19
CA PRO A 22 -6.82 6.41 8.81
C PRO A 22 -6.51 5.20 7.91
N PHE A 23 -6.94 5.18 6.65
CA PHE A 23 -6.87 3.97 5.81
C PHE A 23 -5.61 3.91 4.95
N SER A 24 -5.08 5.04 4.52
CA SER A 24 -3.83 5.17 3.80
C SER A 24 -2.94 6.26 4.38
N ARG A 25 -1.65 6.16 4.08
CA ARG A 25 -0.67 7.20 4.40
C ARG A 25 0.43 7.20 3.34
N HIS A 26 0.80 8.38 2.86
CA HIS A 26 2.05 8.56 2.11
C HIS A 26 3.26 8.33 3.04
N LEU A 27 4.19 7.48 2.61
CA LEU A 27 5.43 7.23 3.32
C LEU A 27 6.52 8.17 2.80
N GLU A 28 7.04 7.89 1.61
CA GLU A 28 8.11 8.65 0.95
C GLU A 28 8.21 8.23 -0.51
N ASP A 29 8.81 9.09 -1.35
CA ASP A 29 9.11 8.84 -2.76
C ASP A 29 7.93 8.27 -3.57
N GLY A 30 6.69 8.68 -3.28
CA GLY A 30 5.49 8.20 -3.97
C GLY A 30 5.07 6.76 -3.59
N ILE A 31 5.61 6.22 -2.50
CA ILE A 31 5.15 4.97 -1.87
C ILE A 31 4.14 5.30 -0.77
N PHE A 32 3.03 4.56 -0.77
CA PHE A 32 1.93 4.70 0.17
C PHE A 32 1.75 3.40 0.95
N GLU A 33 1.22 3.48 2.18
CA GLU A 33 0.79 2.32 2.94
C GLU A 33 -0.73 2.25 3.07
N LEU A 34 -1.34 1.12 2.71
CA LEU A 34 -2.71 0.77 3.04
C LEU A 34 -2.74 0.09 4.42
N ARG A 35 -3.61 0.57 5.30
CA ARG A 35 -3.66 0.25 6.73
C ARG A 35 -4.79 -0.75 7.02
N LEU A 36 -4.41 -2.01 7.24
CA LEU A 36 -5.31 -3.09 7.60
C LEU A 36 -5.13 -3.44 9.09
N ALA A 37 -6.22 -3.47 9.85
CA ALA A 37 -6.20 -3.86 11.26
C ALA A 37 -7.33 -4.87 11.54
N GLN A 38 -6.99 -6.00 12.14
CA GLN A 38 -7.95 -7.00 12.60
C GLN A 38 -7.43 -7.72 13.85
N GLY A 39 -8.17 -7.65 14.96
CA GLY A 39 -7.98 -8.52 16.14
C GLY A 39 -6.54 -8.59 16.65
N GLY A 40 -5.89 -7.43 16.82
CA GLY A 40 -4.49 -7.33 17.25
C GLY A 40 -3.46 -7.46 16.11
N ASN A 41 -3.81 -8.11 15.00
CA ASN A 41 -2.95 -8.19 13.82
C ASN A 41 -3.06 -6.93 12.97
N THR A 42 -1.93 -6.26 12.81
CA THR A 42 -1.79 -5.04 12.01
C THR A 42 -1.04 -5.37 10.73
N VAL A 43 -1.74 -5.40 9.61
CA VAL A 43 -1.15 -5.66 8.29
C VAL A 43 -1.02 -4.34 7.52
N ARG A 44 0.07 -4.18 6.78
CA ARG A 44 0.25 -3.07 5.85
C ARG A 44 0.49 -3.62 4.47
N ILE A 45 -0.10 -2.98 3.46
CA ILE A 45 0.22 -3.24 2.05
C ILE A 45 0.84 -1.97 1.51
N LEU A 46 2.03 -2.07 0.92
CA LEU A 46 2.64 -0.93 0.24
C LEU A 46 2.16 -0.87 -1.21
N TYR A 47 2.00 0.35 -1.72
CA TYR A 47 1.47 0.58 -3.07
C TYR A 47 1.95 1.91 -3.64
N PHE A 48 1.75 2.09 -4.94
CA PHE A 48 1.98 3.37 -5.62
C PHE A 48 0.91 3.63 -6.69
N PHE A 49 0.79 4.90 -7.09
CA PHE A 49 -0.06 5.30 -8.22
C PHE A 49 0.73 5.24 -9.52
N ALA A 50 0.11 4.70 -10.56
CA ALA A 50 0.59 4.67 -11.93
C ALA A 50 -0.37 5.41 -12.86
N VAL A 51 0.07 5.65 -14.10
CA VAL A 51 -0.73 6.34 -15.12
C VAL A 51 -2.03 5.57 -15.40
N GLY A 52 -3.07 6.31 -15.81
CA GLY A 52 -4.34 5.70 -16.23
C GLY A 52 -5.26 5.27 -15.09
N ARG A 53 -5.23 5.98 -13.95
CA ARG A 53 -6.02 5.65 -12.74
C ARG A 53 -5.68 4.26 -12.17
N THR A 54 -4.42 3.86 -12.30
CA THR A 54 -3.93 2.55 -11.87
C THR A 54 -3.29 2.64 -10.49
N ILE A 55 -3.64 1.71 -9.60
CA ILE A 55 -3.01 1.56 -8.29
C ILE A 55 -2.33 0.20 -8.24
N VAL A 56 -1.01 0.18 -7.99
CA VAL A 56 -0.23 -1.05 -7.96
C VAL A 56 0.15 -1.40 -6.53
N LEU A 57 -0.40 -2.50 -6.01
CA LEU A 57 -0.08 -3.07 -4.71
C LEU A 57 1.19 -3.92 -4.83
N THR A 58 2.23 -3.64 -4.05
CA THR A 58 3.53 -4.34 -4.17
C THR A 58 3.56 -5.61 -3.33
N HIS A 59 3.41 -5.47 -2.01
CA HIS A 59 3.44 -6.58 -1.06
C HIS A 59 2.82 -6.19 0.28
N GLY A 60 2.32 -7.19 1.00
CA GLY A 60 1.82 -7.07 2.36
C GLY A 60 2.81 -7.57 3.39
N PHE A 61 2.82 -6.97 4.59
CA PHE A 61 3.58 -7.47 5.73
C PHE A 61 2.83 -7.27 7.05
N VAL A 62 3.11 -8.15 8.03
CA VAL A 62 2.63 -7.97 9.40
C VAL A 62 3.52 -6.97 10.11
N LYS A 63 2.92 -5.86 10.55
CA LYS A 63 3.61 -4.78 11.23
C LYS A 63 3.84 -5.17 12.69
N LYS A 64 5.10 -5.39 13.03
CA LYS A 64 5.55 -5.67 14.41
C LYS A 64 6.10 -4.43 15.14
N THR A 65 6.26 -3.32 14.43
CA THR A 65 6.89 -2.08 14.92
C THR A 65 6.01 -0.87 14.67
N ARG A 66 6.16 0.21 15.45
CA ARG A 66 5.35 1.44 15.32
C ARG A 66 5.51 2.11 13.95
N ARG A 67 6.75 2.23 13.45
CA ARG A 67 7.08 2.81 12.13
C ARG A 67 7.17 1.73 11.07
N THR A 68 6.92 2.10 9.81
CA THR A 68 7.06 1.13 8.71
C THR A 68 8.55 0.90 8.49
N PRO A 69 9.05 -0.35 8.53
CA PRO A 69 10.48 -0.60 8.42
C PRO A 69 11.03 -0.13 7.08
N ALA A 70 12.17 0.57 7.07
CA ALA A 70 12.79 1.11 5.86
C ALA A 70 13.00 0.03 4.78
N ARG A 71 13.37 -1.18 5.18
CA ARG A 71 13.54 -2.33 4.27
C ARG A 71 12.30 -2.65 3.43
N GLU A 72 11.10 -2.42 3.98
CA GLU A 72 9.84 -2.68 3.26
C GLU A 72 9.59 -1.59 2.24
N ILE A 73 9.92 -0.33 2.56
CA ILE A 73 9.82 0.80 1.66
C ILE A 73 10.80 0.63 0.48
N GLU A 74 12.06 0.29 0.78
CA GLU A 74 13.07 0.02 -0.25
C GLU A 74 12.68 -1.16 -1.16
N ARG A 75 12.05 -2.19 -0.60
CA ARG A 75 11.48 -3.28 -1.40
C ARG A 75 10.36 -2.78 -2.32
N ALA A 76 9.46 -1.93 -1.84
CA ALA A 76 8.39 -1.36 -2.65
C ALA A 76 8.95 -0.46 -3.78
N LYS A 77 9.99 0.35 -3.52
CA LYS A 77 10.69 1.14 -4.54
C LYS A 77 11.28 0.26 -5.65
N ARG A 78 11.97 -0.83 -5.28
CA ARG A 78 12.49 -1.81 -6.26
C ARG A 78 11.40 -2.44 -7.10
N LEU A 79 10.31 -2.89 -6.48
CA LEU A 79 9.18 -3.50 -7.18
C LEU A 79 8.48 -2.49 -8.12
N ARG A 80 8.40 -1.22 -7.73
CA ARG A 80 7.91 -0.15 -8.62
C ARG A 80 8.83 0.03 -9.83
N GLY A 81 10.14 0.05 -9.64
CA GLY A 81 11.10 0.17 -10.74
C GLY A 81 10.97 -0.97 -11.76
N ASP A 82 10.89 -2.20 -11.25
CA ASP A 82 10.66 -3.40 -12.06
C ASP A 82 9.28 -3.40 -12.74
N TRP A 83 8.23 -2.91 -12.08
CA TRP A 83 6.92 -2.76 -12.71
C TRP A 83 6.98 -1.75 -13.86
N LYS A 84 7.62 -0.58 -13.64
CA LYS A 84 7.79 0.46 -14.66
C LYS A 84 8.52 -0.06 -15.88
N GLN A 85 9.63 -0.76 -15.72
CA GLN A 85 10.38 -1.36 -16.83
C GLN A 85 9.56 -2.33 -17.71
N ARG A 86 8.46 -2.87 -17.18
CA ARG A 86 7.59 -3.83 -17.88
C ARG A 86 6.32 -3.21 -18.46
N HIS A 87 5.97 -1.98 -18.06
CA HIS A 87 4.68 -1.36 -18.37
C HIS A 87 4.79 0.11 -18.85
N GLU A 88 5.99 0.69 -18.82
CA GLU A 88 6.36 1.96 -19.45
C GLU A 88 7.39 1.67 -20.56
#